data_AF-A0A1Q5QVW9-F1
#
_entry.id   AF-A0A1Q5QVW9-F1
#
_cell.length_a   1.000
_cell.length_b   1.000
_cell.length_c   1.000
_cell.angle_alpha   90.00
_cell.angle_beta   90.00
_cell.angle_gamma   90.00
#
_symmetry.space_group_name_H-M   'P 1'
#
loop_
_entity.id
_entity.type
_entity.pdbx_description
1 polymer ?
#
loop_
_entity_poly.entity_id
_entity_poly.type
_entity_poly.pdbx_seq_one_letter_code
_entity_poly.pdbx_strand_id
1 'polypeptide(L)'
;MRPTPWRNGAAASLGAVALWLCYVPPAGAMEILGQAGVLGEWELTGHLTESAPGTPGQFSGPLKMKHVGICTQDGPEERAGEIKLQITGADSRVTAELVLDGAPCTYSARKTHNYEGTLSCEGRAPVPLLVWLK
;
A
#
# COMPACT_ATOMS: atom_id res chain seq x y z
N MET A 1 -43.25 -59.75 -30.05
CA MET A 1 -43.23 -58.28 -30.13
C MET A 1 -43.36 -57.73 -28.72
N ARG A 2 -42.34 -57.06 -28.19
CA ARG A 2 -42.33 -56.41 -26.86
C ARG A 2 -42.25 -54.89 -27.07
N PRO A 3 -43.04 -54.05 -26.39
CA PRO A 3 -42.87 -52.61 -26.46
C PRO A 3 -41.74 -52.12 -25.55
N THR A 4 -40.98 -51.17 -26.08
CA THR A 4 -39.88 -50.40 -25.48
C THR A 4 -40.34 -49.47 -24.34
N PRO A 5 -39.55 -49.28 -23.27
CA PRO A 5 -39.77 -48.19 -22.33
C PRO A 5 -39.10 -46.89 -22.81
N TRP A 6 -39.90 -45.82 -22.88
CA TRP A 6 -39.51 -44.44 -23.15
C TRP A 6 -38.76 -43.88 -21.93
N ARG A 7 -37.50 -43.51 -22.13
CA ARG A 7 -36.59 -43.00 -21.09
C ARG A 7 -36.63 -41.47 -21.12
N ASN A 8 -37.30 -40.85 -20.16
CA ASN A 8 -37.29 -39.40 -19.98
C ASN A 8 -35.90 -38.97 -19.47
N GLY A 9 -35.17 -38.25 -20.30
CA GLY A 9 -33.99 -37.49 -19.90
C GLY A 9 -34.22 -36.03 -20.24
N ALA A 10 -34.27 -35.17 -19.22
CA ALA A 10 -34.18 -33.73 -19.38
C ALA A 10 -33.32 -33.18 -18.23
N ALA A 11 -32.28 -32.46 -18.63
CA ALA A 11 -31.13 -32.10 -17.84
C ALA A 11 -31.44 -31.04 -16.78
N ALA A 12 -30.88 -31.21 -15.59
CA ALA A 12 -30.81 -30.16 -14.58
C ALA A 12 -29.57 -29.30 -14.87
N SER A 13 -29.77 -28.16 -15.52
CA SER A 13 -28.74 -27.14 -15.70
C SER A 13 -28.66 -26.28 -14.44
N LEU A 14 -27.72 -26.57 -13.54
CA LEU A 14 -27.41 -25.68 -12.42
C LEU A 14 -26.56 -24.51 -12.94
N GLY A 15 -27.18 -23.33 -13.04
CA GLY A 15 -26.50 -22.08 -13.38
C GLY A 15 -25.61 -21.61 -12.24
N ALA A 16 -24.32 -21.42 -12.53
CA ALA A 16 -23.37 -20.82 -11.60
C ALA A 16 -23.54 -19.28 -11.59
N VAL A 17 -23.98 -18.73 -10.47
CA VAL A 17 -24.02 -17.28 -10.24
C VAL A 17 -22.62 -16.84 -9.81
N ALA A 18 -21.93 -16.07 -10.65
CA ALA A 18 -20.67 -15.45 -10.30
C ALA A 18 -20.93 -14.21 -9.41
N LEU A 19 -20.68 -14.33 -8.11
CA LEU A 19 -20.69 -13.21 -7.17
C LEU A 19 -19.41 -12.39 -7.38
N TRP A 20 -19.54 -11.22 -8.00
CA TRP A 20 -18.52 -10.18 -7.99
C TRP A 20 -18.43 -9.59 -6.58
N LEU A 21 -17.36 -9.91 -5.85
CA LEU A 21 -17.03 -9.29 -4.58
C LEU A 21 -16.53 -7.86 -4.85
N CYS A 22 -17.39 -6.87 -4.67
CA CYS A 22 -16.96 -5.47 -4.61
C CYS A 22 -16.15 -5.27 -3.32
N TYR A 23 -14.86 -5.00 -3.45
CA TYR A 23 -14.03 -4.58 -2.32
C TYR A 23 -14.38 -3.12 -1.96
N VAL A 24 -15.04 -2.93 -0.81
CA VAL A 24 -15.25 -1.60 -0.24
C VAL A 24 -14.06 -1.34 0.70
N PRO A 25 -13.21 -0.33 0.42
CA PRO A 25 -12.13 0.01 1.32
C PRO A 25 -12.70 0.45 2.68
N PRO A 26 -12.04 0.10 3.80
CA PRO A 26 -12.51 0.51 5.12
C PRO A 26 -12.56 2.04 5.24
N ALA A 27 -13.54 2.55 6.00
CA ALA A 27 -13.57 3.97 6.34
C ALA A 27 -12.27 4.33 7.08
N GLY A 28 -11.60 5.41 6.65
CA GLY A 28 -10.26 5.76 7.15
C GLY A 28 -9.10 5.07 6.41
N ALA A 29 -9.32 4.53 5.21
CA ALA A 29 -8.25 4.09 4.33
C ALA A 29 -7.67 5.25 3.50
N MET A 30 -6.37 5.18 3.21
CA MET A 30 -5.64 6.16 2.42
C MET A 30 -4.53 5.48 1.61
N GLU A 31 -4.26 5.95 0.40
CA GLU A 31 -3.09 5.52 -0.38
C GLU A 31 -1.90 6.44 -0.07
N ILE A 32 -0.74 5.84 0.12
CA ILE A 32 0.54 6.56 0.22
C ILE A 32 1.40 6.24 -0.99
N LEU A 33 1.84 7.29 -1.66
CA LEU A 33 2.83 7.23 -2.73
C LEU A 33 4.04 8.06 -2.33
N GLY A 34 5.22 7.70 -2.80
CA GLY A 34 6.40 8.50 -2.53
C GLY A 34 7.57 8.23 -3.45
N GLN A 35 8.55 9.13 -3.39
CA GLN A 35 9.84 8.97 -4.04
C GLN A 35 10.95 9.26 -3.03
N ALA A 36 11.89 8.34 -2.86
CA ALA A 36 13.03 8.48 -1.98
C ALA A 36 14.36 8.45 -2.75
N GLY A 37 15.38 9.05 -2.15
CA GLY A 37 16.73 9.10 -2.71
C GLY A 37 17.06 10.44 -3.34
N VAL A 38 18.35 10.69 -3.55
CA VAL A 38 18.85 11.99 -4.05
C VAL A 38 18.37 12.26 -5.47
N LEU A 39 18.15 11.19 -6.26
CA LEU A 39 17.69 11.26 -7.63
C LEU A 39 16.26 10.72 -7.78
N GLY A 40 15.54 10.49 -6.67
CA GLY A 40 14.23 9.85 -6.67
C GLY A 40 14.28 8.40 -7.15
N GLU A 41 15.39 7.71 -6.91
CA GLU A 41 15.67 6.37 -7.43
C GLU A 41 14.85 5.25 -6.76
N TRP A 42 14.07 5.57 -5.73
CA TRP A 42 13.15 4.66 -5.07
C TRP A 42 11.72 5.16 -5.17
N GLU A 43 10.80 4.31 -5.61
CA GLU A 43 9.35 4.55 -5.51
C GLU A 43 8.79 3.85 -4.28
N LEU A 44 7.92 4.53 -3.54
CA LEU A 44 7.22 4.02 -2.37
C LEU A 44 5.72 3.93 -2.68
N THR A 45 5.10 2.81 -2.34
CA THR A 45 3.64 2.63 -2.43
C THR A 45 3.11 1.92 -1.20
N GLY A 46 1.86 2.19 -0.83
CA GLY A 46 1.18 1.46 0.22
C GLY A 46 -0.26 1.88 0.43
N HIS A 47 -0.97 1.05 1.19
CA HIS A 47 -2.37 1.27 1.55
C HIS A 47 -2.44 1.29 3.07
N LEU A 48 -2.79 2.44 3.63
CA LEU A 48 -2.83 2.65 5.07
C LEU A 48 -4.28 2.70 5.54
N THR A 49 -4.49 2.29 6.79
CA THR A 49 -5.77 2.41 7.47
C THR A 49 -5.59 3.18 8.76
N GLU A 50 -6.62 3.90 9.20
CA GLU A 50 -6.64 4.50 10.53
C GLU A 50 -6.31 3.45 11.60
N SER A 51 -5.35 3.78 12.46
CA SER A 51 -4.82 2.82 13.44
C SER A 51 -5.85 2.44 14.52
N ALA A 52 -6.79 3.33 14.83
CA ALA A 52 -7.92 3.05 15.71
C ALA A 52 -9.11 3.99 15.44
N PRO A 53 -10.36 3.55 15.70
CA PRO A 53 -11.52 4.43 15.70
C PRO A 53 -11.32 5.58 16.69
N GLY A 54 -11.41 6.82 16.22
CA GLY A 54 -11.30 8.01 17.07
C GLY A 54 -9.89 8.53 17.32
N THR A 55 -8.87 8.00 16.65
CA THR A 55 -7.54 8.63 16.56
C THR A 55 -7.32 9.26 15.18
N PRO A 56 -8.00 10.37 14.86
CA PRO A 56 -7.87 11.01 13.56
C PRO A 56 -6.41 11.42 13.31
N GLY A 57 -5.95 11.22 12.08
CA GLY A 57 -4.59 11.57 11.67
C GLY A 57 -3.53 10.51 12.00
N GLN A 58 -3.87 9.35 12.57
CA GLN A 58 -2.95 8.22 12.74
C GLN A 58 -3.29 7.09 11.78
N PHE A 59 -2.35 6.74 10.91
CA PHE A 59 -2.52 5.73 9.88
C PHE A 59 -1.39 4.72 9.94
N SER A 60 -1.68 3.47 9.63
CA SER A 60 -0.67 2.42 9.57
C SER A 60 -0.98 1.41 8.49
N GLY A 61 0.04 0.76 7.97
CA GLY A 61 -0.13 -0.32 7.01
C GLY A 61 1.18 -0.70 6.32
N PRO A 62 1.10 -1.71 5.43
CA PRO A 62 2.24 -2.18 4.68
C PRO A 62 2.67 -1.16 3.63
N LEU A 63 3.99 -1.14 3.40
CA LEU A 63 4.65 -0.39 2.35
C LEU A 63 5.48 -1.32 1.47
N LYS A 64 5.64 -0.90 0.22
CA LYS A 64 6.60 -1.45 -0.70
C LYS A 64 7.48 -0.33 -1.23
N MET A 65 8.77 -0.59 -1.32
CA MET A 65 9.74 0.32 -1.92
C MET A 65 10.42 -0.38 -3.09
N LYS A 66 10.45 0.25 -4.26
CA LYS A 66 11.01 -0.32 -5.48
C LYS A 66 12.09 0.58 -6.03
N HIS A 67 13.27 0.04 -6.30
CA HIS A 67 14.34 0.77 -6.93
C HIS A 67 14.04 0.92 -8.43
N VAL A 68 13.92 2.14 -8.91
CA VAL A 68 13.59 2.46 -10.30
C VAL A 68 14.76 3.00 -11.11
N GLY A 69 15.89 3.30 -10.47
CA GLY A 69 17.10 3.80 -11.15
C GLY A 69 18.05 2.72 -11.70
N ILE A 70 17.95 1.48 -11.24
CA ILE A 70 18.84 0.35 -11.57
C ILE A 70 18.01 -0.92 -11.65
N CYS A 71 18.16 -1.65 -12.74
CA CYS A 71 17.63 -3.00 -12.92
C CYS A 71 18.78 -4.01 -12.79
N THR A 72 18.57 -5.07 -12.01
CA THR A 72 19.47 -6.23 -11.96
C THR A 72 18.99 -7.33 -12.91
N GLN A 73 19.71 -8.46 -13.01
CA GLN A 73 19.21 -9.61 -13.79
C GLN A 73 17.87 -10.15 -13.25
N ASP A 74 17.64 -10.02 -11.95
CA ASP A 74 16.43 -10.47 -11.27
C ASP A 74 15.31 -9.40 -11.27
N GLY A 75 15.57 -8.26 -11.93
CA GLY A 75 14.67 -7.11 -11.97
C GLY A 75 15.07 -5.99 -11.00
N PRO A 76 14.18 -5.01 -10.81
CA PRO A 76 14.40 -3.92 -9.85
C PRO A 76 14.40 -4.47 -8.42
N GLU A 77 15.30 -3.93 -7.59
CA GLU A 77 15.31 -4.26 -6.16
C GLU A 77 14.00 -3.80 -5.51
N GLU A 78 13.41 -4.66 -4.68
CA GLU A 78 12.20 -4.35 -3.92
C GLU A 78 12.43 -4.59 -2.44
N ARG A 79 11.88 -3.71 -1.61
CA ARG A 79 11.91 -3.81 -0.15
C ARG A 79 10.49 -3.75 0.39
N ALA A 80 10.19 -4.65 1.31
CA ALA A 80 8.90 -4.64 2.01
C ALA A 80 9.05 -3.88 3.32
N GLY A 81 7.95 -3.30 3.80
CA GLY A 81 7.98 -2.62 5.07
C GLY A 81 6.61 -2.34 5.65
N GLU A 82 6.64 -1.66 6.79
CA GLU A 82 5.47 -1.18 7.51
C GLU A 82 5.68 0.29 7.86
N ILE A 83 4.59 1.06 7.93
CA ILE A 83 4.62 2.46 8.36
C ILE A 83 3.57 2.72 9.42
N LYS A 84 3.94 3.62 10.35
CA LYS A 84 3.03 4.33 11.24
C LYS A 84 3.19 5.81 10.98
N LEU A 85 2.16 6.43 10.40
CA LEU A 85 2.12 7.82 10.00
C LEU A 85 1.24 8.60 10.98
N GLN A 86 1.71 9.77 11.40
CA GLN A 86 0.94 10.73 12.17
C GLN A 86 0.90 12.07 11.44
N ILE A 87 -0.31 12.54 11.18
CA ILE A 87 -0.62 13.83 10.56
C ILE A 87 -1.04 14.80 11.67
N THR A 88 -0.43 15.98 11.70
CA THR A 88 -0.69 17.00 12.73
C THR A 88 -0.91 18.38 12.14
N GLY A 89 -1.72 19.18 12.85
CA GLY A 89 -1.95 20.61 12.59
C GLY A 89 -2.51 20.90 11.20
N ALA A 90 -3.84 20.78 11.02
CA ALA A 90 -4.52 21.03 9.73
C ALA A 90 -3.78 20.46 8.51
N ASP A 91 -3.23 19.24 8.67
CA ASP A 91 -2.43 18.53 7.68
C ASP A 91 -1.12 19.19 7.24
N SER A 92 -0.61 20.15 8.01
CA SER A 92 0.62 20.88 7.66
C SER A 92 1.91 20.10 7.93
N ARG A 93 1.85 19.05 8.77
CA ARG A 93 3.04 18.27 9.16
C ARG A 93 2.73 16.79 9.31
N VAL A 94 3.66 15.97 8.83
CA VAL A 94 3.67 14.53 9.07
C VAL A 94 4.94 14.09 9.76
N THR A 95 4.80 13.08 10.60
CA THR A 95 5.89 12.28 11.15
C THR A 95 5.56 10.81 10.91
N ALA A 96 6.57 10.00 10.62
CA ALA A 96 6.39 8.57 10.47
C ALA A 96 7.54 7.77 11.05
N GLU A 97 7.18 6.62 11.59
CA GLU A 97 8.09 5.51 11.88
C GLU A 97 7.89 4.45 10.80
N LEU A 98 8.98 3.99 10.20
CA LEU A 98 8.97 2.96 9.18
C LEU A 98 9.88 1.82 9.58
N VAL A 99 9.57 0.61 9.12
CA VAL A 99 10.50 -0.51 9.12
C VAL A 99 10.62 -0.99 7.68
N LEU A 100 11.81 -0.90 7.09
CA LEU A 100 12.09 -1.29 5.70
C LEU A 100 13.12 -2.42 5.69
N ASP A 101 12.74 -3.60 5.19
CA ASP A 101 13.55 -4.84 5.29
C ASP A 101 14.12 -5.07 6.70
N GLY A 102 13.29 -4.83 7.72
CA GLY A 102 13.67 -4.97 9.12
C GLY A 102 14.51 -3.83 9.71
N ALA A 103 14.95 -2.86 8.90
CA ALA A 103 15.69 -1.69 9.38
C ALA A 103 14.74 -0.57 9.84
N PRO A 104 14.86 -0.05 11.07
CA PRO A 104 14.04 1.06 11.53
C PRO A 104 14.45 2.37 10.84
N CYS A 105 13.45 3.15 10.46
CA CYS A 105 13.60 4.46 9.85
C CYS A 105 12.60 5.47 10.43
N THR A 106 12.93 6.74 10.31
CA THR A 106 12.07 7.86 10.67
C THR A 106 11.93 8.82 9.50
N TYR A 107 10.78 9.47 9.42
CA TYR A 107 10.49 10.50 8.44
C TYR A 107 9.74 11.66 9.10
N SER A 108 10.08 12.89 8.70
CA SER A 108 9.31 14.07 9.08
C SER A 108 9.30 15.06 7.93
N ALA A 109 8.13 15.65 7.69
CA ALA A 109 7.92 16.55 6.56
C ALA A 109 6.84 17.59 6.85
N ARG A 110 6.91 18.69 6.11
CA ARG A 110 5.84 19.69 6.07
C ARG A 110 5.12 19.62 4.73
N LYS A 111 3.83 19.91 4.75
CA LYS A 111 3.02 20.01 3.53
C LYS A 111 3.29 21.34 2.85
N THR A 112 3.79 21.28 1.62
CA THR A 112 3.70 22.40 0.69
C THR A 112 2.65 22.03 -0.36
N HIS A 113 3.07 21.47 -1.49
CA HIS A 113 2.21 20.81 -2.49
C HIS A 113 2.12 19.31 -2.20
N ASN A 114 3.22 18.73 -1.73
CA ASN A 114 3.38 17.39 -1.22
C ASN A 114 4.08 17.46 0.15
N TYR A 115 4.18 16.34 0.84
CA TYR A 115 5.02 16.26 2.03
C TYR A 115 6.45 16.04 1.57
N GLU A 116 7.33 16.99 1.85
CA GLU A 116 8.75 16.90 1.53
C GLU A 116 9.57 16.92 2.81
N GLY A 117 10.47 15.96 2.94
CA GLY A 117 11.27 15.78 4.13
C GLY A 117 12.43 14.83 3.95
N THR A 118 12.90 14.28 5.07
CA THR A 118 14.07 13.42 5.11
C THR A 118 13.72 12.07 5.71
N LEU A 119 14.06 11.01 5.00
CA LEU A 119 14.03 9.63 5.49
C LEU A 119 15.39 9.29 6.09
N SER A 120 15.40 8.91 7.36
CA SER A 120 16.61 8.52 8.09
C SER A 120 16.47 7.10 8.59
N CYS A 121 17.33 6.20 8.13
CA CYS A 121 17.35 4.80 8.55
C CYS A 121 18.64 4.49 9.32
N GLU A 122 18.55 3.57 10.29
CA GLU A 122 19.74 3.16 11.06
C GLU A 122 20.84 2.61 10.15
N GLY A 123 22.09 3.03 10.39
CA GLY A 123 23.26 2.60 9.63
C GLY A 123 23.33 3.12 8.18
N ARG A 124 22.46 4.05 7.78
CA ARG A 124 22.42 4.62 6.42
C ARG A 124 22.45 6.15 6.46
N ALA A 125 22.96 6.75 5.39
CA ALA A 125 22.87 8.20 5.21
C ALA A 125 21.40 8.63 5.04
N PRO A 126 20.97 9.74 5.65
CA PRO A 126 19.64 10.30 5.41
C PRO A 126 19.46 10.69 3.94
N VAL A 127 18.26 10.45 3.40
CA VAL A 127 17.93 10.77 2.00
C VAL A 127 16.63 11.58 1.91
N PRO A 128 16.44 12.39 0.85
CA PRO A 128 15.17 13.05 0.60
C PRO A 128 14.04 12.02 0.43
N LEU A 129 12.85 12.38 0.91
CA LEU A 129 11.62 11.63 0.67
C LEU A 129 10.48 12.62 0.40
N LEU A 130 9.84 12.45 -0.75
CA LEU A 130 8.61 13.13 -1.14
C LEU A 130 7.45 12.15 -0.99
N VAL A 131 6.35 12.59 -0.39
CA VAL A 131 5.16 11.76 -0.16
C VAL A 131 3.89 12.48 -0.60
N TRP A 132 3.04 11.74 -1.28
CA TRP A 132 1.67 12.10 -1.61
C TRP A 132 0.72 11.17 -0.86
N LEU A 133 -0.27 11.77 -0.21
CA LEU A 133 -1.33 11.08 0.51
C LEU A 133 -2.62 11.29 -0.28
N LYS A 134 -3.32 10.21 -0.64
CA LYS A 134 -4.53 10.21 -1.48
C LYS A 134 -5.72 9.58 -0.80
#